data_AF-A0A4S3LJM9-F1
#
_entry.id   AF-A0A4S3LJM9-F1
#
_cell.length_a   1.000
_cell.length_b   1.000
_cell.length_c   1.000
_cell.angle_alpha   90.00
_cell.angle_beta   90.00
_cell.angle_gamma   90.00
#
_symmetry.space_group_name_H-M   'P 1'
#
loop_
_entity.id
_entity.type
_entity.pdbx_description
1 polymer ?
#
loop_
_entity_poly.entity_id
_entity_poly.type
_entity_poly.pdbx_seq_one_letter_code
_entity_poly.pdbx_strand_id
1 'polypeptide(L)'
;MRNGLKKSVQVILSIVVILVLLIWVLWKTVPRWLPPLASHWLPAGTQLSLNGSPHWSGGSLQLPGLRYAAGDCVLATAKDARLSKKTGRWALDLDTLTVDTACLTKLPASDGQSTLSLADIQSLIPAGRVNIAHFSVTPWQRYAGKLQLDNTGGVQHLSFNGESLTLDAILDGNRTLAIHTFSLTPPGSDQPITLSGKLLLPATFDRLPESGELHAEMRTAQVPNPLDIQLSWQATEGVLTLTEKGSESPLARLPWKLNDKELNITQGQWRWPYALQPLAGGINLTLSDWTQTFDQTNITARLNVLTQGHNGKANVVLTMGPGRIGLLDSNLDFRLTGQANLQATSLSASLPGVLSGSVLNPTLLLRSGSLLRAWGKPVPELTITDARWPLAGVKVSAQGVSGPLQAILKAQHSYWGKFDLHLNGKSQAFWPDAGQWDFNYWGNGHLPPLSGRWDMSGKGQWHDNVIRINSLSTGFARLHYGIVDVDAPRLTLEQPFVWQRPVPERFRKQYPDQPTVFKGDIRLVAKKIAFTNGGYLPPATLTLQLSGDTPSHFTLRGSLDAKPIGPIRLSGRWDGERLRGEGWWPK
;
A
#
# COMPACT_ATOMS: atom_id res chain seq x y z
N MET A 1 62.60 76.51 10.82
CA MET A 1 61.70 75.50 10.22
C MET A 1 61.41 74.30 11.16
N ARG A 2 61.22 74.50 12.48
CA ARG A 2 61.13 73.40 13.47
C ARG A 2 59.70 73.17 14.04
N ASN A 3 58.77 74.10 13.80
CA ASN A 3 57.37 74.01 14.24
C ASN A 3 56.41 73.36 13.21
N GLY A 4 56.82 73.25 11.94
CA GLY A 4 56.03 72.57 10.90
C GLY A 4 56.04 71.05 11.03
N LEU A 5 57.18 70.45 11.41
CA LEU A 5 57.32 68.99 11.55
C LEU A 5 56.48 68.43 12.73
N LYS A 6 56.42 69.16 13.86
CA LYS A 6 55.60 68.76 15.02
C LYS A 6 54.10 68.78 14.70
N LYS A 7 53.61 69.80 13.99
CA LYS A 7 52.21 69.88 13.56
C LYS A 7 51.85 68.78 12.56
N SER A 8 52.71 68.48 11.59
CA SER A 8 52.47 67.40 10.63
C SER A 8 52.44 66.01 11.27
N VAL A 9 53.32 65.72 12.23
CA VAL A 9 53.30 64.45 12.98
C VAL A 9 52.05 64.34 13.84
N GLN A 10 51.59 65.44 14.47
CA GLN A 10 50.35 65.46 15.25
C GLN A 10 49.12 65.21 14.38
N VAL A 11 49.08 65.77 13.17
CA VAL A 11 47.99 65.56 12.20
C VAL A 11 47.96 64.11 11.70
N ILE A 12 49.12 63.54 11.35
CA ILE A 12 49.21 62.14 10.93
C ILE A 12 48.79 61.21 12.07
N LEU A 13 49.24 61.45 13.29
CA LEU A 13 48.84 60.66 14.46
C LEU A 13 47.34 60.76 14.72
N SER A 14 46.76 61.96 14.60
CA SER A 14 45.31 62.19 14.75
C SER A 14 44.52 61.45 13.67
N ILE A 15 44.99 61.46 12.42
CA ILE A 15 44.37 60.70 11.32
C ILE A 15 44.43 59.20 11.59
N VAL A 16 45.57 58.66 12.03
CA VAL A 16 45.70 57.24 12.37
C VAL A 16 44.78 56.86 13.53
N VAL A 17 44.73 57.67 14.60
CA VAL A 17 43.83 57.42 15.73
C VAL A 17 42.37 57.46 15.28
N ILE A 18 41.97 58.45 14.47
CA ILE A 18 40.63 58.53 13.90
C ILE A 18 40.33 57.29 13.05
N LEU A 19 41.26 56.87 12.18
CA LEU A 19 41.10 55.67 11.34
C LEU A 19 40.92 54.41 12.19
N VAL A 20 41.72 54.23 13.24
CA VAL A 20 41.62 53.10 14.16
C VAL A 20 40.28 53.13 14.90
N LEU A 21 39.85 54.30 15.39
CA LEU A 21 38.55 54.47 16.04
C LEU A 21 37.40 54.18 15.08
N LEU A 22 37.50 54.64 13.83
CA LEU A 22 36.50 54.46 12.79
C LEU A 22 36.40 52.99 12.39
N ILE A 23 37.54 52.29 12.23
CA ILE A 23 37.60 50.84 12.01
C ILE A 23 36.99 50.09 13.21
N TRP A 24 37.28 50.50 14.44
CA TRP A 24 36.73 49.86 15.63
C TRP A 24 35.22 50.07 15.78
N VAL A 25 34.72 51.28 15.51
CA VAL A 25 33.28 51.59 15.48
C VAL A 25 32.58 50.83 14.36
N LEU A 26 33.14 50.81 13.15
CA LEU A 26 32.65 49.99 12.03
C LEU A 26 32.58 48.52 12.45
N TRP A 27 33.62 47.99 13.08
CA TRP A 27 33.66 46.59 13.54
C TRP A 27 32.57 46.27 14.57
N LYS A 28 32.38 47.15 15.57
CA LYS A 28 31.35 46.95 16.61
C LYS A 28 29.93 47.08 16.05
N THR A 29 29.74 47.93 15.05
CA THR A 29 28.44 48.19 14.41
C THR A 29 28.12 47.31 13.22
N VAL A 30 28.94 46.27 12.93
CA VAL A 30 28.69 45.28 11.86
C VAL A 30 27.24 44.76 11.83
N PRO A 31 26.60 44.38 12.94
CA PRO A 31 25.21 43.90 12.92
C PRO A 31 24.20 44.92 12.38
N ARG A 32 24.54 46.22 12.36
CA ARG A 32 23.65 47.30 11.90
C ARG A 32 23.87 47.68 10.44
N TRP A 33 25.10 47.69 9.95
CA TRP A 33 25.41 48.13 8.57
C TRP A 33 25.61 46.98 7.58
N LEU A 34 25.99 45.78 8.03
CA LEU A 34 26.20 44.64 7.14
C LEU A 34 24.88 44.14 6.52
N PRO A 35 23.76 44.01 7.26
CA PRO A 35 22.46 43.64 6.68
C PRO A 35 22.00 44.48 5.47
N PRO A 36 21.91 45.83 5.56
CA PRO A 36 21.47 46.65 4.43
C PRO A 36 22.49 46.71 3.29
N LEU A 37 23.76 46.41 3.54
CA LEU A 37 24.77 46.33 2.50
C LEU A 37 24.69 44.99 1.76
N ALA A 38 24.53 43.90 2.50
CA ALA A 38 24.37 42.55 1.95
C ALA A 38 23.08 42.39 1.15
N SER A 39 22.00 43.11 1.49
CA SER A 39 20.73 43.06 0.75
C SER A 39 20.84 43.45 -0.72
N HIS A 40 21.90 44.17 -1.13
CA HIS A 40 22.12 44.51 -2.54
C HIS A 40 22.63 43.32 -3.36
N TRP A 41 23.21 42.31 -2.70
CA TRP A 41 23.78 41.10 -3.32
C TRP A 41 22.92 39.87 -3.05
N LEU A 42 21.93 39.99 -2.16
CA LEU A 42 20.97 38.95 -1.84
C LEU A 42 19.74 39.05 -2.76
N PRO A 43 19.00 37.95 -2.98
CA PRO A 43 17.77 37.97 -3.75
C PRO A 43 16.76 38.97 -3.19
N ALA A 44 15.95 39.57 -4.08
CA ALA A 44 14.90 40.50 -3.68
C ALA A 44 13.97 39.87 -2.63
N GLY A 45 13.56 40.65 -1.63
CA GLY A 45 12.69 40.17 -0.55
C GLY A 45 13.38 39.28 0.51
N THR A 46 14.71 39.16 0.48
CA THR A 46 15.45 38.43 1.52
C THR A 46 16.20 39.38 2.45
N GLN A 47 16.33 38.99 3.71
CA GLN A 47 17.01 39.77 4.75
C GLN A 47 17.96 38.89 5.55
N LEU A 48 19.16 39.41 5.78
CA LEU A 48 20.16 38.79 6.64
C LEU A 48 20.22 39.55 7.97
N SER A 49 20.10 38.86 9.10
CA SER A 49 20.24 39.48 10.42
C SER A 49 21.29 38.76 11.27
N LEU A 50 22.03 39.53 12.07
CA LEU A 50 23.07 39.03 12.96
C LEU A 50 22.62 39.23 14.42
N ASN A 51 22.71 38.18 15.23
CA ASN A 51 22.29 38.21 16.63
C ASN A 51 23.40 38.69 17.60
N GLY A 52 24.51 39.22 17.07
CA GLY A 52 25.61 39.78 17.87
C GLY A 52 26.78 40.25 17.00
N SER A 53 27.67 41.07 17.58
CA SER A 53 28.84 41.59 16.87
C SER A 53 29.89 40.49 16.64
N PRO A 54 30.51 40.42 15.45
CA PRO A 54 31.61 39.51 15.20
C PRO A 54 32.81 39.85 16.09
N HIS A 55 33.53 38.84 16.52
CA HIS A 55 34.76 39.02 17.28
C HIS A 55 35.84 38.05 16.80
N TRP A 56 37.09 38.49 16.89
CA TRP A 56 38.24 37.65 16.60
C TRP A 56 38.70 36.96 17.87
N SER A 57 38.81 35.64 17.83
CA SER A 57 39.35 34.84 18.93
C SER A 57 40.11 33.64 18.38
N GLY A 58 41.31 33.39 18.92
CA GLY A 58 42.11 32.20 18.58
C GLY A 58 42.45 32.05 17.09
N GLY A 59 42.64 33.16 16.35
CA GLY A 59 42.91 33.12 14.91
C GLY A 59 41.68 32.79 14.03
N SER A 60 40.48 32.88 14.59
CA SER A 60 39.21 32.69 13.88
C SER A 60 38.28 33.90 14.07
N LEU A 61 37.51 34.22 13.03
CA LEU A 61 36.41 35.18 13.07
C LEU A 61 35.15 34.45 13.53
N GLN A 62 34.62 34.84 14.69
CA GLN A 62 33.44 34.22 15.29
C GLN A 62 32.20 35.10 15.10
N LEU A 63 31.12 34.46 14.64
CA LEU A 63 29.80 35.02 14.39
C LEU A 63 28.78 34.27 15.27
N PRO A 64 28.26 34.90 16.34
CA PRO A 64 27.45 34.19 17.35
C PRO A 64 26.11 33.67 16.81
N GLY A 65 25.52 34.33 15.81
CA GLY A 65 24.31 33.82 15.16
C GLY A 65 23.94 34.61 13.93
N LEU A 66 23.51 33.89 12.90
CA LEU A 66 23.10 34.40 11.60
C LEU A 66 21.69 33.90 11.31
N ARG A 67 20.79 34.79 10.91
CA ARG A 67 19.44 34.43 10.47
C ARG A 67 19.23 34.96 9.07
N TYR A 68 18.73 34.11 8.20
CA TYR A 68 18.38 34.43 6.84
C TYR A 68 16.88 34.21 6.66
N ALA A 69 16.15 35.28 6.32
CA ALA A 69 14.71 35.25 6.16
C ALA A 69 14.31 35.67 4.74
N ALA A 70 13.26 35.03 4.22
CA ALA A 70 12.56 35.40 3.00
C ALA A 70 11.23 36.04 3.41
N GLY A 71 11.12 37.36 3.25
CA GLY A 71 10.03 38.15 3.80
C GLY A 71 9.95 38.02 5.32
N ASP A 72 8.79 37.56 5.80
CA ASP A 72 8.47 37.28 7.20
C ASP A 72 8.87 35.87 7.66
N CYS A 73 9.40 35.03 6.77
CA CYS A 73 9.69 33.61 7.03
C CYS A 73 11.20 33.37 7.21
N VAL A 74 11.61 32.80 8.35
CA VAL A 74 13.03 32.49 8.61
C VAL A 74 13.43 31.22 7.86
N LEU A 75 14.04 31.38 6.69
CA LEU A 75 14.49 30.27 5.84
C LEU A 75 15.63 29.48 6.50
N ALA A 76 16.61 30.15 7.08
CA ALA A 76 17.75 29.49 7.70
C ALA A 76 18.25 30.20 8.95
N THR A 77 18.63 29.43 9.96
CA THR A 77 19.31 29.93 11.16
C THR A 77 20.59 29.16 11.40
N ALA A 78 21.70 29.90 11.46
CA ALA A 78 23.03 29.41 11.82
C ALA A 78 23.42 29.93 13.21
N LYS A 79 24.06 29.08 14.02
CA LYS A 79 24.65 29.48 15.31
C LYS A 79 26.14 29.18 15.36
N ASP A 80 26.87 30.08 16.02
CA ASP A 80 28.30 29.93 16.33
C ASP A 80 29.16 29.60 15.12
N ALA A 81 28.98 30.39 14.06
CA ALA A 81 29.77 30.26 12.84
C ALA A 81 31.19 30.81 13.06
N ARG A 82 32.20 30.04 12.65
CA ARG A 82 33.62 30.32 12.86
C ARG A 82 34.34 30.22 11.52
N LEU A 83 34.87 31.34 11.04
CA LEU A 83 35.66 31.39 9.81
C LEU A 83 37.15 31.47 10.18
N SER A 84 37.95 30.53 9.68
CA SER A 84 39.40 30.51 9.90
C SER A 84 40.14 30.26 8.59
N LYS A 85 41.41 30.67 8.55
CA LYS A 85 42.31 30.40 7.43
C LYS A 85 43.53 29.64 7.94
N LYS A 86 43.38 28.33 8.17
CA LYS A 86 44.47 27.44 8.61
C LYS A 86 45.17 26.85 7.38
N THR A 87 46.51 26.79 7.41
CA THR A 87 47.35 26.19 6.34
C THR A 87 47.05 26.67 4.92
N GLY A 88 46.68 27.95 4.76
CA GLY A 88 46.38 28.56 3.45
C GLY A 88 44.98 28.29 2.89
N ARG A 89 44.16 27.47 3.56
CA ARG A 89 42.78 27.14 3.15
C ARG A 89 41.75 27.79 4.06
N TRP A 90 40.63 28.23 3.50
CA TRP A 90 39.49 28.70 4.29
C TRP A 90 38.74 27.53 4.90
N ALA A 91 38.33 27.68 6.16
CA ALA A 91 37.48 26.73 6.88
C ALA A 91 36.35 27.47 7.59
N LEU A 92 35.12 27.07 7.30
CA LEU A 92 33.88 27.58 7.91
C LEU A 92 33.26 26.48 8.77
N ASP A 93 33.30 26.64 10.08
CA ASP A 93 32.72 25.73 11.05
C ASP A 93 31.42 26.33 11.62
N LEU A 94 30.33 25.58 11.64
CA LEU A 94 29.05 25.97 12.28
C LEU A 94 28.64 24.91 13.29
N ASP A 95 28.10 25.34 14.43
CA ASP A 95 27.60 24.39 15.43
C ASP A 95 26.23 23.86 15.02
N THR A 96 25.34 24.77 14.62
CA THR A 96 24.00 24.38 14.14
C THR A 96 23.62 25.18 12.90
N LEU A 97 22.99 24.49 11.95
CA LEU A 97 22.31 25.10 10.81
C LEU A 97 20.95 24.43 10.65
N THR A 98 19.90 25.24 10.75
CA THR A 98 18.51 24.79 10.57
C THR A 98 17.94 25.46 9.34
N VAL A 99 17.27 24.70 8.48
CA VAL A 99 16.62 25.20 7.25
C VAL A 99 15.15 24.85 7.25
N ASP A 100 14.28 25.82 6.99
CA ASP A 100 12.83 25.63 6.87
C ASP A 100 12.42 25.70 5.40
N THR A 101 12.01 24.56 4.85
CA THR A 101 11.65 24.48 3.42
C THR A 101 10.30 25.11 3.10
N ALA A 102 9.41 25.31 4.09
CA ALA A 102 8.15 26.02 3.85
C ALA A 102 8.40 27.47 3.40
N CYS A 103 9.49 28.08 3.90
CA CYS A 103 9.89 29.44 3.55
C CYS A 103 10.42 29.59 2.11
N LEU A 104 10.80 28.51 1.42
CA LEU A 104 11.28 28.60 0.02
C LEU A 104 10.21 29.18 -0.92
N THR A 105 8.93 28.94 -0.62
CA THR A 105 7.79 29.47 -1.39
C THR A 105 7.67 31.00 -1.35
N LYS A 106 8.35 31.66 -0.41
CA LYS A 106 8.37 33.12 -0.24
C LYS A 106 9.47 33.80 -1.06
N LEU A 107 10.38 33.04 -1.65
CA LEU A 107 11.41 33.60 -2.53
C LEU A 107 10.77 34.01 -3.87
N PRO A 108 11.13 35.17 -4.43
CA PRO A 108 10.60 35.60 -5.72
C PRO A 108 11.07 34.65 -6.82
N ALA A 109 10.21 34.40 -7.81
CA ALA A 109 10.63 33.77 -9.05
C ALA A 109 11.65 34.69 -9.74
N SER A 110 12.79 34.15 -10.19
CA SER A 110 13.78 34.97 -10.89
C SER A 110 13.25 35.37 -12.26
N ASP A 111 13.33 36.66 -12.59
CA ASP A 111 12.91 37.25 -13.89
C ASP A 111 13.77 36.83 -15.10
N GLY A 112 14.55 35.76 -14.98
CA GLY A 112 15.34 35.17 -16.07
C GLY A 112 15.33 33.66 -15.99
N GLN A 113 14.88 32.99 -17.05
CA GLN A 113 15.00 31.53 -17.26
C GLN A 113 16.46 31.12 -17.56
N SER A 114 17.44 31.59 -16.78
CA SER A 114 18.80 31.07 -16.88
C SER A 114 18.86 29.74 -16.17
N THR A 115 18.97 28.65 -16.92
CA THR A 115 19.22 27.31 -16.38
C THR A 115 20.52 27.32 -15.58
N LEU A 116 20.47 27.00 -14.28
CA LEU A 116 21.68 26.85 -13.47
C LEU A 116 22.59 25.80 -14.09
N SER A 117 23.85 26.16 -14.36
CA SER A 117 24.87 25.22 -14.81
C SER A 117 25.67 24.68 -13.62
N LEU A 118 26.11 23.43 -13.71
CA LEU A 118 26.94 22.82 -12.68
C LEU A 118 28.29 23.56 -12.55
N ALA A 119 28.85 24.00 -13.67
CA ALA A 119 30.10 24.74 -13.69
C ALA A 119 29.99 26.09 -12.97
N ASP A 120 28.88 26.82 -13.15
CA ASP A 120 28.64 28.07 -12.44
C ASP A 120 28.56 27.84 -10.93
N ILE A 121 27.83 26.82 -10.48
CA ILE A 121 27.77 26.45 -9.06
C ILE A 121 29.15 26.08 -8.52
N GLN A 122 29.91 25.24 -9.23
CA GLN A 122 31.25 24.83 -8.81
C GLN A 122 32.22 26.02 -8.72
N SER A 123 32.06 27.03 -9.59
CA SER A 123 32.87 28.26 -9.56
C SER A 123 32.51 29.19 -8.37
N LEU A 124 31.26 29.16 -7.92
CA LEU A 124 30.79 29.95 -6.77
C LEU A 124 31.23 29.38 -5.43
N ILE A 125 31.57 28.09 -5.36
CA ILE A 125 32.05 27.46 -4.12
C ILE A 125 33.55 27.74 -3.99
N PRO A 126 33.99 28.55 -3.00
CA PRO A 126 35.40 28.84 -2.82
C PRO A 126 36.19 27.58 -2.41
N ALA A 127 37.48 27.55 -2.72
CA ALA A 127 38.38 26.50 -2.23
C ALA A 127 38.47 26.58 -0.69
N GLY A 128 38.10 25.50 0.00
CA GLY A 128 37.95 25.52 1.45
C GLY A 128 37.20 24.32 2.00
N ARG A 129 36.89 24.37 3.29
CA ARG A 129 36.08 23.37 3.98
C ARG A 129 34.91 24.04 4.69
N VAL A 130 33.73 23.44 4.59
CA VAL A 130 32.57 23.77 5.41
C VAL A 130 32.27 22.57 6.30
N ASN A 131 32.08 22.80 7.58
CA ASN A 131 31.75 21.77 8.55
C ASN A 131 30.61 22.27 9.45
N ILE A 132 29.49 21.58 9.41
CA ILE A 132 28.29 21.90 10.19
C ILE A 132 28.08 20.72 11.15
N ALA A 133 28.23 20.96 12.45
CA ALA A 133 28.15 19.91 13.46
C ALA A 133 26.73 19.31 13.56
N HIS A 134 25.70 20.15 13.43
CA HIS A 134 24.31 19.72 13.41
C HIS A 134 23.51 20.48 12.35
N PHE A 135 23.27 19.81 11.22
CA PHE A 135 22.41 20.27 10.13
C PHE A 135 21.04 19.61 10.25
N SER A 136 19.97 20.41 10.21
CA SER A 136 18.60 19.89 10.21
C SER A 136 17.70 20.67 9.25
N VAL A 137 16.78 19.96 8.61
CA VAL A 137 15.82 20.53 7.65
C VAL A 137 14.41 20.23 8.14
N THR A 138 13.55 21.24 8.22
CA THR A 138 12.14 21.09 8.62
C THR A 138 11.27 20.82 7.38
N PRO A 139 10.36 19.82 7.40
CA PRO A 139 9.94 18.97 8.53
C PRO A 139 10.65 17.60 8.63
N TRP A 140 11.88 17.47 8.12
CA TRP A 140 12.66 16.22 8.07
C TRP A 140 13.71 16.11 9.18
N GLN A 141 13.41 16.56 10.40
CA GLN A 141 14.42 16.62 11.48
C GLN A 141 14.97 15.25 11.88
N ARG A 142 14.25 14.15 11.58
CA ARG A 142 14.74 12.77 11.77
C ARG A 142 16.05 12.48 11.04
N TYR A 143 16.31 13.18 9.93
CA TYR A 143 17.52 13.00 9.14
C TYR A 143 18.60 14.03 9.46
N ALA A 144 18.51 14.70 10.62
CA ALA A 144 19.52 15.62 11.07
C ALA A 144 20.86 14.91 11.33
N GLY A 145 21.95 15.62 11.09
CA GLY A 145 23.29 15.03 11.19
C GLY A 145 24.40 16.03 10.95
N LYS A 146 25.63 15.55 10.95
CA LYS A 146 26.82 16.34 10.66
C LYS A 146 27.02 16.43 9.14
N LEU A 147 27.25 17.63 8.63
CA LEU A 147 27.50 17.88 7.21
C LEU A 147 28.91 18.44 7.03
N GLN A 148 29.70 17.85 6.13
CA GLN A 148 31.01 18.37 5.74
C GLN A 148 31.09 18.48 4.22
N LEU A 149 31.63 19.59 3.75
CA LEU A 149 31.90 19.84 2.34
C LEU A 149 33.36 20.31 2.23
N ASP A 150 34.18 19.57 1.49
CA ASP A 150 35.55 19.94 1.18
C ASP A 150 35.65 20.22 -0.32
N ASN A 151 36.12 21.41 -0.70
CA ASN A 151 36.34 21.78 -2.09
C ASN A 151 37.83 22.03 -2.31
N THR A 152 38.48 21.13 -3.05
CA THR A 152 39.91 21.19 -3.34
C THR A 152 40.14 21.03 -4.84
N GLY A 153 40.59 22.09 -5.51
CA GLY A 153 40.96 22.04 -6.92
C GLY A 153 39.82 21.68 -7.87
N GLY A 154 38.59 22.10 -7.57
CA GLY A 154 37.40 21.79 -8.37
C GLY A 154 36.78 20.41 -8.07
N VAL A 155 37.35 19.64 -7.15
CA VAL A 155 36.77 18.40 -6.62
C VAL A 155 36.03 18.70 -5.33
N GLN A 156 34.74 18.37 -5.26
CA GLN A 156 33.92 18.53 -4.06
C GLN A 156 33.68 17.18 -3.40
N HIS A 157 34.11 17.03 -2.14
CA HIS A 157 33.78 15.90 -1.30
C HIS A 157 32.68 16.31 -0.32
N LEU A 158 31.53 15.66 -0.42
CA LEU A 158 30.38 15.84 0.46
C LEU A 158 30.25 14.63 1.37
N SER A 159 30.31 14.85 2.68
CA SER A 159 30.00 13.82 3.67
C SER A 159 28.87 14.28 4.59
N PHE A 160 27.93 13.37 4.85
CA PHE A 160 26.82 13.55 5.77
C PHE A 160 26.75 12.35 6.70
N ASN A 161 26.68 12.60 8.00
CA ASN A 161 26.63 11.55 9.00
C ASN A 161 25.57 11.86 10.05
N GLY A 162 24.46 11.13 10.00
CA GLY A 162 23.37 11.17 10.98
C GLY A 162 22.86 9.76 11.30
N GLU A 163 21.93 9.66 12.25
CA GLU A 163 21.44 8.35 12.73
C GLU A 163 20.61 7.59 11.68
N SER A 164 19.78 8.32 10.91
CA SER A 164 18.89 7.73 9.89
C SER A 164 19.32 8.04 8.44
N LEU A 165 20.42 8.77 8.25
CA LEU A 165 20.93 9.16 6.94
C LEU A 165 22.46 9.28 6.98
N THR A 166 23.15 8.54 6.12
CA THR A 166 24.57 8.74 5.83
C THR A 166 24.79 8.92 4.33
N LEU A 167 25.74 9.79 3.97
CA LEU A 167 26.14 10.03 2.59
C LEU A 167 27.64 10.29 2.54
N ASP A 168 28.32 9.68 1.58
CA ASP A 168 29.69 10.00 1.20
C ASP A 168 29.75 10.02 -0.33
N ALA A 169 30.02 11.19 -0.89
CA ALA A 169 30.03 11.40 -2.33
C ALA A 169 31.09 12.39 -2.78
N ILE A 170 31.69 12.12 -3.94
CA ILE A 170 32.72 12.96 -4.56
C ILE A 170 32.22 13.39 -5.93
N LEU A 171 32.22 14.69 -6.18
CA LEU A 171 32.01 15.28 -7.50
C LEU A 171 33.35 15.76 -8.04
N ASP A 172 33.77 15.20 -9.18
CA ASP A 172 35.00 15.61 -9.85
C ASP A 172 34.79 16.78 -10.84
N GLY A 173 35.89 17.31 -11.37
CA GLY A 173 35.86 18.38 -12.37
C GLY A 173 35.30 17.97 -13.74
N ASN A 174 35.08 16.68 -13.98
CA ASN A 174 34.52 16.14 -15.21
C ASN A 174 33.01 15.86 -15.09
N ARG A 175 32.35 16.40 -14.05
CA ARG A 175 30.92 16.23 -13.76
C ARG A 175 30.54 14.80 -13.33
N THR A 176 31.51 13.99 -12.91
CA THR A 176 31.24 12.65 -12.39
C THR A 176 30.97 12.72 -10.89
N LEU A 177 29.76 12.34 -10.50
CA LEU A 177 29.38 12.15 -9.11
C LEU A 177 29.53 10.67 -8.74
N ALA A 178 30.54 10.36 -7.93
CA ALA A 178 30.73 9.06 -7.31
C ALA A 178 30.08 9.05 -5.92
N ILE A 179 29.09 8.19 -5.72
CA ILE A 179 28.45 7.94 -4.43
C ILE A 179 29.09 6.68 -3.86
N HIS A 180 29.95 6.84 -2.86
CA HIS A 180 30.62 5.72 -2.20
C HIS A 180 29.68 5.01 -1.24
N THR A 181 28.90 5.77 -0.49
CA THR A 181 27.91 5.22 0.43
C THR A 181 26.78 6.21 0.58
N PHE A 182 25.56 5.74 0.38
CA PHE A 182 24.34 6.40 0.82
C PHE A 182 23.55 5.37 1.61
N SER A 183 23.13 5.70 2.83
CA SER A 183 22.27 4.83 3.64
C SER A 183 21.12 5.64 4.19
N LEU A 184 19.89 5.19 3.95
CA LEU A 184 18.68 5.86 4.41
C LEU A 184 17.77 4.86 5.14
N THR A 185 17.37 5.20 6.36
CA THR A 185 16.35 4.44 7.10
C THR A 185 14.96 5.08 6.88
N PRO A 186 14.04 4.42 6.17
CA PRO A 186 12.72 4.97 5.88
C PRO A 186 11.86 5.15 7.14
N PRO A 187 10.85 6.05 7.13
CA PRO A 187 9.89 6.14 8.23
C PRO A 187 9.10 4.83 8.38
N GLY A 188 8.98 4.32 9.61
CA GLY A 188 8.25 3.08 9.89
C GLY A 188 9.01 1.78 9.58
N SER A 189 10.30 1.85 9.23
CA SER A 189 11.18 0.69 9.05
C SER A 189 12.46 0.85 9.87
N ASP A 190 13.00 -0.26 10.35
CA ASP A 190 14.32 -0.34 10.99
C ASP A 190 15.42 -0.83 10.02
N GLN A 191 15.03 -1.23 8.80
CA GLN A 191 15.95 -1.71 7.78
C GLN A 191 16.41 -0.54 6.88
N PRO A 192 17.71 -0.23 6.84
CA PRO A 192 18.23 0.80 5.94
C PRO A 192 18.25 0.32 4.49
N ILE A 193 18.13 1.28 3.57
CA ILE A 193 18.39 1.10 2.15
C ILE A 193 19.77 1.68 1.87
N THR A 194 20.70 0.86 1.38
CA THR A 194 22.03 1.31 0.99
C THR A 194 22.09 1.54 -0.52
N LEU A 195 22.83 2.54 -0.97
CA LEU A 195 23.03 2.88 -2.36
C LEU A 195 24.48 3.32 -2.60
N SER A 196 25.03 2.93 -3.73
CA SER A 196 26.35 3.34 -4.21
C SER A 196 26.32 3.41 -5.73
N GLY A 197 27.25 4.16 -6.33
CA GLY A 197 27.30 4.23 -7.79
C GLY A 197 28.06 5.41 -8.34
N LYS A 198 28.02 5.55 -9.66
CA LYS A 198 28.65 6.65 -10.39
C LYS A 198 27.67 7.22 -11.40
N LEU A 199 27.63 8.55 -11.49
CA LEU A 199 26.71 9.30 -12.33
C LEU A 199 27.48 10.35 -13.11
N LEU A 200 27.18 10.51 -14.39
CA LEU A 200 27.65 11.66 -15.17
C LEU A 200 26.57 12.74 -15.16
N LEU A 201 26.79 13.79 -14.39
CA LEU A 201 25.84 14.89 -14.25
C LEU A 201 25.77 15.72 -15.54
N PRO A 202 24.58 16.22 -15.90
CA PRO A 202 24.41 17.08 -17.07
C PRO A 202 25.07 18.45 -16.81
N ALA A 203 25.37 19.19 -17.88
CA ALA A 203 25.94 20.54 -17.74
C ALA A 203 24.96 21.50 -17.03
N THR A 204 23.66 21.27 -17.20
CA THR A 204 22.55 22.07 -16.66
C THR A 204 21.55 21.17 -15.93
N PHE A 205 20.96 21.66 -14.83
CA PHE A 205 20.06 20.87 -13.97
C PHE A 205 18.62 20.71 -14.49
N ASP A 206 18.34 21.14 -15.72
CA ASP A 206 17.06 20.94 -16.41
C ASP A 206 16.94 19.55 -17.06
N ARG A 207 18.05 18.77 -17.09
CA ARG A 207 18.11 17.42 -17.65
C ARG A 207 18.45 16.39 -16.58
N LEU A 208 18.14 15.13 -16.86
CA LEU A 208 18.62 14.00 -16.06
C LEU A 208 20.11 13.71 -16.35
N PRO A 209 20.81 12.97 -15.46
CA PRO A 209 22.18 12.55 -15.70
C PRO A 209 22.34 11.77 -17.01
N GLU A 210 23.39 12.09 -17.76
CA GLU A 210 23.66 11.55 -19.11
C GLU A 210 23.92 10.04 -19.05
N SER A 211 24.56 9.55 -18.00
CA SER A 211 24.76 8.13 -17.77
C SER A 211 24.91 7.87 -16.28
N GLY A 212 24.68 6.62 -15.89
CA GLY A 212 24.81 6.25 -14.50
C GLY A 212 24.76 4.76 -14.28
N GLU A 213 25.41 4.34 -13.20
CA GLU A 213 25.30 3.01 -12.64
C GLU A 213 25.11 3.15 -11.14
N LEU A 214 23.94 2.72 -10.67
CA LEU A 214 23.54 2.71 -9.28
C LEU A 214 23.29 1.28 -8.83
N HIS A 215 23.79 0.95 -7.66
CA HIS A 215 23.61 -0.31 -6.96
C HIS A 215 23.03 -0.01 -5.59
N ALA A 216 21.92 -0.64 -5.27
CA ALA A 216 21.29 -0.54 -3.97
C ALA A 216 20.98 -1.91 -3.38
N GLU A 217 21.08 -2.04 -2.05
CA GLU A 217 20.69 -3.24 -1.32
C GLU A 217 19.53 -2.88 -0.37
N MET A 218 18.48 -3.70 -0.36
CA MET A 218 17.35 -3.52 0.56
C MET A 218 16.82 -4.84 1.13
N ARG A 219 16.32 -4.78 2.38
CA ARG A 219 15.62 -5.90 3.02
C ARG A 219 14.13 -5.61 3.10
N THR A 220 13.32 -6.63 2.85
CA THR A 220 11.85 -6.53 2.88
C THR A 220 11.26 -7.78 3.55
N ALA A 221 10.08 -7.64 4.17
CA ALA A 221 9.36 -8.78 4.74
C ALA A 221 8.80 -9.75 3.69
N GLN A 222 8.75 -9.33 2.41
CA GLN A 222 8.14 -10.10 1.33
C GLN A 222 9.11 -11.08 0.64
N VAL A 223 10.42 -10.90 0.84
CA VAL A 223 11.48 -11.69 0.19
C VAL A 223 12.44 -12.21 1.27
N PRO A 224 12.81 -13.51 1.27
CA PRO A 224 13.63 -14.09 2.34
C PRO A 224 15.03 -13.47 2.46
N ASN A 225 15.72 -13.25 1.33
CA ASN A 225 17.06 -12.68 1.29
C ASN A 225 17.03 -11.21 0.85
N PRO A 226 18.10 -10.43 1.14
CA PRO A 226 18.23 -9.06 0.64
C PRO A 226 18.10 -8.99 -0.89
N LEU A 227 17.54 -7.87 -1.36
CA LEU A 227 17.41 -7.56 -2.78
C LEU A 227 18.56 -6.67 -3.22
N ASP A 228 19.26 -7.11 -4.26
CA ASP A 228 20.22 -6.32 -5.02
C ASP A 228 19.47 -5.63 -6.16
N ILE A 229 19.49 -4.29 -6.16
CA ILE A 229 18.81 -3.43 -7.13
C ILE A 229 19.89 -2.72 -7.95
N GLN A 230 19.93 -3.00 -9.24
CA GLN A 230 20.87 -2.36 -10.16
C GLN A 230 20.10 -1.50 -11.16
N LEU A 231 20.50 -0.24 -11.28
CA LEU A 231 20.01 0.69 -12.28
C LEU A 231 21.19 1.19 -13.11
N SER A 232 21.22 0.84 -14.39
CA SER A 232 22.25 1.33 -15.33
C SER A 232 21.60 1.98 -16.54
N TRP A 233 22.18 3.07 -17.01
CA TRP A 233 21.67 3.79 -18.19
C TRP A 233 22.73 4.57 -18.93
N GLN A 234 22.44 4.81 -20.20
CA GLN A 234 23.21 5.66 -21.09
C GLN A 234 22.25 6.50 -21.93
N ALA A 235 22.49 7.81 -21.95
CA ALA A 235 21.61 8.82 -22.52
C ALA A 235 20.18 8.68 -21.95
N THR A 236 19.25 8.21 -22.78
CA THR A 236 17.82 8.16 -22.47
C THR A 236 17.30 6.74 -22.31
N GLU A 237 18.16 5.73 -22.22
CA GLU A 237 17.74 4.34 -22.09
C GLU A 237 18.57 3.60 -21.05
N GLY A 238 17.95 2.64 -20.37
CA GLY A 238 18.59 1.91 -19.30
C GLY A 238 17.81 0.67 -18.90
N VAL A 239 18.31 -0.02 -17.88
CA VAL A 239 17.68 -1.22 -17.34
C VAL A 239 17.70 -1.15 -15.82
N LEU A 240 16.53 -1.37 -15.22
CA LEU A 240 16.39 -1.62 -13.80
C LEU A 240 16.28 -3.13 -13.58
N THR A 241 17.17 -3.71 -12.78
CA THR A 241 17.18 -5.14 -12.45
C THR A 241 17.06 -5.31 -10.95
N LEU A 242 16.18 -6.22 -10.52
CA LEU A 242 16.01 -6.62 -9.12
C LEU A 242 16.34 -8.10 -9.01
N THR A 243 17.31 -8.42 -8.16
CA THR A 243 17.80 -9.79 -7.96
C THR A 243 17.80 -10.12 -6.48
N GLU A 244 17.32 -11.30 -6.11
CA GLU A 244 17.50 -11.81 -4.75
C GLU A 244 18.95 -12.27 -4.58
N LYS A 245 19.60 -11.84 -3.49
CA LYS A 245 20.99 -12.20 -3.20
C LYS A 245 21.16 -13.72 -3.12
N GLY A 246 22.09 -14.25 -3.91
CA GLY A 246 22.32 -15.69 -4.05
C GLY A 246 21.45 -16.40 -5.10
N SER A 247 20.57 -15.67 -5.81
CA SER A 247 19.80 -16.20 -6.94
C SER A 247 20.47 -15.88 -8.28
N GLU A 248 20.52 -16.84 -9.18
CA GLU A 248 21.04 -16.63 -10.55
C GLU A 248 20.03 -15.90 -11.46
N SER A 249 18.74 -15.92 -11.12
CA SER A 249 17.67 -15.39 -11.98
C SER A 249 17.00 -14.18 -11.33
N PRO A 250 16.94 -13.03 -12.03
CA PRO A 250 16.35 -11.82 -11.46
C PRO A 250 14.86 -12.01 -11.18
N LEU A 251 14.37 -11.31 -10.17
CA LEU A 251 12.94 -11.17 -9.88
C LEU A 251 12.28 -10.18 -10.84
N ALA A 252 13.01 -9.16 -11.31
CA ALA A 252 12.53 -8.27 -12.35
C ALA A 252 13.67 -7.72 -13.19
N ARG A 253 13.41 -7.54 -14.49
CA ARG A 253 14.27 -6.83 -15.42
C ARG A 253 13.39 -5.89 -16.24
N LEU A 254 13.57 -4.60 -16.07
CA LEU A 254 12.72 -3.55 -16.61
C LEU A 254 13.56 -2.61 -17.48
N PRO A 255 13.71 -2.92 -18.78
CA PRO A 255 14.30 -2.01 -19.74
C PRO A 255 13.39 -0.78 -19.85
N TRP A 256 13.98 0.40 -19.72
CA TRP A 256 13.26 1.66 -19.79
C TRP A 256 13.89 2.59 -20.81
N LYS A 257 13.05 3.45 -21.41
CA LYS A 257 13.44 4.49 -22.34
C LYS A 257 12.67 5.77 -22.01
N LEU A 258 13.37 6.89 -21.97
CA LEU A 258 12.82 8.21 -21.72
C LEU A 258 12.77 9.00 -23.03
N ASN A 259 11.59 9.42 -23.45
CA ASN A 259 11.42 10.32 -24.59
C ASN A 259 10.77 11.60 -24.07
N ASP A 260 11.54 12.68 -23.93
CA ASP A 260 11.08 13.94 -23.36
C ASP A 260 10.38 13.77 -21.98
N LYS A 261 9.06 13.88 -21.95
CA LYS A 261 8.21 13.71 -20.76
C LYS A 261 7.48 12.36 -20.74
N GLU A 262 8.02 11.35 -21.40
CA GLU A 262 7.43 10.02 -21.47
C GLU A 262 8.44 8.94 -21.07
N LEU A 263 8.18 8.22 -19.98
CA LEU A 263 8.96 7.06 -19.57
C LEU A 263 8.26 5.79 -20.03
N ASN A 264 8.95 5.00 -20.84
CA ASN A 264 8.47 3.75 -21.40
C ASN A 264 9.26 2.57 -20.87
N ILE A 265 8.60 1.59 -20.27
CA ILE A 265 9.13 0.26 -20.00
C ILE A 265 8.52 -0.68 -21.02
N THR A 266 9.35 -1.30 -21.85
CA THR A 266 8.91 -2.22 -22.90
C THR A 266 9.59 -3.57 -22.74
N GLN A 267 8.82 -4.65 -22.88
CA GLN A 267 9.32 -6.02 -22.70
C GLN A 267 9.96 -6.24 -21.32
N GLY A 268 9.48 -5.52 -20.30
CA GLY A 268 9.87 -5.79 -18.92
C GLY A 268 9.43 -7.19 -18.54
N GLN A 269 10.22 -7.86 -17.71
CA GLN A 269 9.96 -9.21 -17.24
C GLN A 269 9.99 -9.23 -15.73
N TRP A 270 9.13 -10.05 -15.13
CA TRP A 270 9.10 -10.25 -13.68
C TRP A 270 8.82 -11.71 -13.34
N ARG A 271 9.24 -12.10 -12.15
CA ARG A 271 9.14 -13.44 -11.59
C ARG A 271 8.94 -13.34 -10.09
N TRP A 272 8.00 -14.13 -9.58
CA TRP A 272 7.69 -14.22 -8.16
C TRP A 272 7.59 -15.69 -7.74
N PRO A 273 8.69 -16.27 -7.20
CA PRO A 273 8.73 -17.69 -6.86
C PRO A 273 8.10 -18.03 -5.51
N TYR A 274 7.75 -17.05 -4.68
CA TYR A 274 7.37 -17.27 -3.27
C TYR A 274 5.85 -17.50 -3.04
N ALA A 275 5.02 -17.37 -4.08
CA ALA A 275 3.60 -17.67 -3.96
C ALA A 275 3.35 -19.19 -3.92
N LEU A 276 2.09 -19.61 -3.67
CA LEU A 276 1.68 -21.03 -3.71
C LEU A 276 2.07 -21.75 -5.01
N GLN A 277 2.24 -20.99 -6.09
CA GLN A 277 2.86 -21.40 -7.34
C GLN A 277 3.82 -20.29 -7.81
N PRO A 278 4.91 -20.62 -8.52
CA PRO A 278 5.77 -19.60 -9.12
C PRO A 278 4.98 -18.83 -10.17
N LEU A 279 4.99 -17.50 -10.05
CA LEU A 279 4.37 -16.60 -11.01
C LEU A 279 5.46 -15.93 -11.85
N ALA A 280 5.17 -15.65 -13.11
CA ALA A 280 6.05 -14.88 -13.97
C ALA A 280 5.24 -14.19 -15.05
N GLY A 281 5.81 -13.17 -15.67
CA GLY A 281 5.21 -12.58 -16.84
C GLY A 281 5.94 -11.34 -17.32
N GLY A 282 5.27 -10.60 -18.19
CA GLY A 282 5.77 -9.38 -18.78
C GLY A 282 5.04 -8.15 -18.24
N ILE A 283 5.71 -7.02 -18.36
CA ILE A 283 5.16 -5.71 -18.03
C ILE A 283 5.55 -4.71 -19.11
N ASN A 284 4.56 -3.97 -19.60
CA ASN A 284 4.76 -2.75 -20.36
C ASN A 284 4.14 -1.60 -19.57
N LEU A 285 4.84 -0.50 -19.44
CA LEU A 285 4.40 0.69 -18.71
C LEU A 285 4.78 1.94 -19.50
N THR A 286 3.86 2.88 -19.61
CA THR A 286 4.10 4.21 -20.15
C THR A 286 3.61 5.21 -19.13
N LEU A 287 4.51 6.09 -18.69
CA LEU A 287 4.21 7.26 -17.87
C LEU A 287 4.39 8.49 -18.75
N SER A 288 3.34 9.25 -19.01
CA SER A 288 3.41 10.48 -19.80
C SER A 288 3.04 11.70 -18.98
N ASP A 289 3.49 12.87 -19.44
CA ASP A 289 3.21 14.17 -18.83
C ASP A 289 3.66 14.28 -17.37
N TRP A 290 4.72 13.54 -16.99
CA TRP A 290 5.32 13.71 -15.67
C TRP A 290 5.93 15.14 -15.60
N THR A 291 5.32 15.98 -14.77
CA THR A 291 5.76 17.36 -14.52
C THR A 291 6.31 17.46 -13.10
N GLN A 292 6.75 18.65 -12.68
CA GLN A 292 7.28 18.91 -11.33
C GLN A 292 6.31 18.50 -10.21
N THR A 293 5.01 18.37 -10.51
CA THR A 293 3.99 17.78 -9.64
C THR A 293 3.57 16.42 -10.19
N PHE A 294 4.04 15.32 -9.58
CA PHE A 294 3.72 13.94 -9.98
C PHE A 294 2.21 13.65 -10.14
N ASP A 295 1.35 14.48 -9.54
CA ASP A 295 -0.11 14.39 -9.57
C ASP A 295 -0.76 14.50 -10.96
N GLN A 296 -0.03 14.97 -11.98
CA GLN A 296 -0.54 15.07 -13.37
C GLN A 296 -0.10 13.92 -14.28
N THR A 297 0.66 12.95 -13.76
CA THR A 297 1.22 11.86 -14.56
C THR A 297 0.11 10.94 -15.07
N ASN A 298 0.04 10.77 -16.39
CA ASN A 298 -0.83 9.79 -17.03
C ASN A 298 -0.11 8.44 -17.09
N ILE A 299 -0.83 7.37 -16.78
CA ILE A 299 -0.32 6.00 -16.68
C ILE A 299 -1.08 5.12 -17.65
N THR A 300 -0.33 4.39 -18.47
CA THR A 300 -0.83 3.23 -19.24
C THR A 300 0.05 2.04 -18.91
N ALA A 301 -0.54 0.92 -18.50
CA ALA A 301 0.20 -0.28 -18.13
C ALA A 301 -0.47 -1.54 -18.66
N ARG A 302 0.33 -2.53 -19.01
CA ARG A 302 -0.11 -3.88 -19.32
C ARG A 302 0.79 -4.87 -18.60
N LEU A 303 0.22 -5.58 -17.65
CA LEU A 303 0.86 -6.65 -16.91
C LEU A 303 0.25 -7.98 -17.36
N ASN A 304 1.07 -8.98 -17.65
CA ASN A 304 0.61 -10.36 -17.79
C ASN A 304 1.20 -11.25 -16.70
N VAL A 305 0.44 -12.26 -16.32
CA VAL A 305 0.74 -13.23 -15.27
C VAL A 305 0.50 -14.62 -15.86
N LEU A 306 1.55 -15.41 -15.93
CA LEU A 306 1.51 -16.82 -16.26
C LEU A 306 1.29 -17.62 -14.98
N THR A 307 0.34 -18.56 -15.06
CA THR A 307 0.00 -19.51 -13.98
C THR A 307 0.10 -20.93 -14.52
N GLN A 308 0.33 -21.91 -13.64
CA GLN A 308 0.39 -23.32 -14.01
C GLN A 308 -0.29 -24.17 -12.93
N GLY A 309 -1.27 -24.97 -13.34
CA GLY A 309 -2.02 -25.81 -12.41
C GLY A 309 -2.55 -27.08 -13.07
N HIS A 310 -3.64 -27.63 -12.50
CA HIS A 310 -4.24 -28.88 -12.97
C HIS A 310 -4.63 -28.85 -14.46
N ASN A 311 -5.05 -27.69 -14.97
CA ASN A 311 -5.41 -27.49 -16.37
C ASN A 311 -4.26 -26.95 -17.23
N GLY A 312 -3.00 -27.17 -16.82
CA GLY A 312 -1.81 -26.71 -17.53
C GLY A 312 -1.49 -25.23 -17.32
N LYS A 313 -0.82 -24.61 -18.30
CA LYS A 313 -0.45 -23.19 -18.27
C LYS A 313 -1.63 -22.30 -18.68
N ALA A 314 -1.78 -21.17 -18.01
CA ALA A 314 -2.76 -20.15 -18.37
C ALA A 314 -2.19 -18.74 -18.17
N ASN A 315 -2.84 -17.74 -18.78
CA ASN A 315 -2.39 -16.36 -18.77
C ASN A 315 -3.52 -15.43 -18.32
N VAL A 316 -3.19 -14.51 -17.42
CA VAL A 316 -4.04 -13.40 -16.98
C VAL A 316 -3.38 -12.10 -17.41
N VAL A 317 -4.15 -11.19 -17.98
CA VAL A 317 -3.69 -9.88 -18.43
C VAL A 317 -4.46 -8.79 -17.70
N LEU A 318 -3.74 -7.92 -17.03
CA LEU A 318 -4.24 -6.68 -16.46
C LEU A 318 -3.79 -5.52 -17.37
N THR A 319 -4.75 -4.80 -17.94
CA THR A 319 -4.50 -3.53 -18.62
C THR A 319 -5.03 -2.40 -17.75
N MET A 320 -4.24 -1.34 -17.58
CA MET A 320 -4.58 -0.15 -16.82
C MET A 320 -4.33 1.08 -17.70
N GLY A 321 -5.21 2.06 -17.61
CA GLY A 321 -5.12 3.32 -18.34
C GLY A 321 -5.67 3.29 -19.77
N PRO A 322 -5.59 4.44 -20.46
CA PRO A 322 -4.98 5.69 -19.98
C PRO A 322 -5.76 6.32 -18.82
N GLY A 323 -5.05 6.86 -17.83
CA GLY A 323 -5.65 7.53 -16.66
C GLY A 323 -4.60 8.01 -15.67
N ARG A 324 -5.03 8.56 -14.53
CA ARG A 324 -4.13 9.16 -13.54
C ARG A 324 -4.19 8.42 -12.21
N ILE A 325 -3.06 8.35 -11.53
CA ILE A 325 -2.97 7.94 -10.12
C ILE A 325 -2.41 9.12 -9.35
N GLY A 326 -3.16 9.62 -8.37
CA GLY A 326 -2.78 10.78 -7.58
C GLY A 326 -2.91 10.53 -6.08
N LEU A 327 -2.22 11.35 -5.29
CA LEU A 327 -2.26 11.28 -3.83
C LEU A 327 -3.66 11.60 -3.28
N LEU A 328 -4.35 12.55 -3.89
CA LEU A 328 -5.68 12.98 -3.47
C LEU A 328 -6.78 12.24 -4.22
N ASP A 329 -6.63 12.12 -5.53
CA ASP A 329 -7.60 11.47 -6.40
C ASP A 329 -6.91 10.75 -7.56
N SER A 330 -7.51 9.65 -7.96
CA SER A 330 -7.08 8.81 -9.08
C SER A 330 -8.29 8.59 -9.97
N ASN A 331 -8.05 8.42 -11.26
CA ASN A 331 -9.08 8.01 -12.20
C ASN A 331 -8.40 7.17 -13.28
N LEU A 332 -8.46 5.86 -13.12
CA LEU A 332 -7.73 4.92 -13.93
C LEU A 332 -8.62 3.76 -14.34
N ASP A 333 -8.96 3.69 -15.62
CA ASP A 333 -9.64 2.54 -16.18
C ASP A 333 -8.74 1.31 -16.08
N PHE A 334 -9.32 0.15 -15.74
CA PHE A 334 -8.61 -1.11 -15.73
C PHE A 334 -9.45 -2.22 -16.34
N ARG A 335 -8.78 -3.26 -16.82
CA ARG A 335 -9.43 -4.50 -17.27
C ARG A 335 -8.54 -5.68 -16.94
N LEU A 336 -9.04 -6.58 -16.10
CA LEU A 336 -8.42 -7.87 -15.82
C LEU A 336 -9.12 -8.95 -16.66
N THR A 337 -8.39 -9.61 -17.55
CA THR A 337 -8.93 -10.66 -18.43
C THR A 337 -8.01 -11.86 -18.50
N GLY A 338 -8.57 -13.06 -18.52
CA GLY A 338 -7.81 -14.28 -18.80
C GLY A 338 -8.20 -15.43 -17.90
N GLN A 339 -7.33 -16.43 -17.83
CA GLN A 339 -7.52 -17.64 -17.03
C GLN A 339 -6.33 -17.85 -16.09
N ALA A 340 -6.61 -18.25 -14.87
CA ALA A 340 -5.65 -18.68 -13.89
C ALA A 340 -5.88 -20.15 -13.57
N ASN A 341 -4.85 -20.99 -13.74
CA ASN A 341 -4.91 -22.39 -13.35
C ASN A 341 -4.21 -22.56 -12.00
N LEU A 342 -4.93 -23.11 -11.03
CA LEU A 342 -4.44 -23.48 -9.71
C LEU A 342 -4.33 -25.02 -9.61
N GLN A 343 -3.80 -25.51 -8.48
CA GLN A 343 -3.61 -26.95 -8.26
C GLN A 343 -4.90 -27.76 -8.29
N ALA A 344 -5.99 -27.22 -7.74
CA ALA A 344 -7.26 -27.93 -7.60
C ALA A 344 -8.40 -27.32 -8.44
N THR A 345 -8.24 -26.07 -8.86
CA THR A 345 -9.29 -25.28 -9.51
C THR A 345 -8.71 -24.45 -10.64
N SER A 346 -9.58 -23.94 -11.50
CA SER A 346 -9.23 -22.95 -12.51
C SER A 346 -10.25 -21.82 -12.44
N LEU A 347 -9.76 -20.61 -12.71
CA LEU A 347 -10.56 -19.40 -12.69
C LEU A 347 -10.47 -18.70 -14.03
N SER A 348 -11.57 -18.13 -14.51
CA SER A 348 -11.55 -17.18 -15.62
C SER A 348 -12.17 -15.87 -15.19
N ALA A 349 -11.54 -14.78 -15.59
CA ALA A 349 -11.94 -13.43 -15.22
C ALA A 349 -12.09 -12.56 -16.47
N SER A 350 -13.12 -11.73 -16.46
CA SER A 350 -13.28 -10.57 -17.33
C SER A 350 -13.82 -9.46 -16.46
N LEU A 351 -12.97 -8.56 -15.98
CA LEU A 351 -13.31 -7.54 -14.98
C LEU A 351 -12.88 -6.15 -15.51
N PRO A 352 -13.68 -5.53 -16.39
CA PRO A 352 -13.51 -4.10 -16.69
C PRO A 352 -13.97 -3.25 -15.51
N GLY A 353 -13.25 -2.19 -15.20
CA GLY A 353 -13.56 -1.31 -14.08
C GLY A 353 -12.83 0.01 -14.13
N VAL A 354 -13.03 0.82 -13.09
CA VAL A 354 -12.30 2.06 -12.86
C VAL A 354 -11.78 2.08 -11.41
N LEU A 355 -10.53 2.48 -11.25
CA LEU A 355 -9.90 2.79 -9.97
C LEU A 355 -10.05 4.29 -9.71
N SER A 356 -10.55 4.64 -8.52
CA SER A 356 -10.84 6.01 -8.13
C SER A 356 -10.42 6.33 -6.69
N GLY A 357 -10.28 7.62 -6.35
CA GLY A 357 -9.87 8.07 -5.03
C GLY A 357 -8.35 8.09 -4.81
N SER A 358 -7.92 8.40 -3.60
CA SER A 358 -6.50 8.48 -3.22
C SER A 358 -5.77 7.16 -3.47
N VAL A 359 -4.52 7.21 -3.94
CA VAL A 359 -3.63 6.02 -4.03
C VAL A 359 -3.45 5.30 -2.69
N LEU A 360 -3.62 6.00 -1.55
CA LEU A 360 -3.51 5.43 -0.22
C LEU A 360 -4.79 4.70 0.22
N ASN A 361 -5.93 4.99 -0.40
CA ASN A 361 -7.20 4.34 -0.12
C ASN A 361 -8.08 4.27 -1.38
N PRO A 362 -7.69 3.47 -2.39
CA PRO A 362 -8.38 3.42 -3.66
C PRO A 362 -9.70 2.67 -3.57
N THR A 363 -10.66 3.04 -4.42
CA THR A 363 -11.91 2.31 -4.65
C THR A 363 -11.97 1.81 -6.09
N LEU A 364 -12.17 0.50 -6.25
CA LEU A 364 -12.39 -0.16 -7.54
C LEU A 364 -13.89 -0.27 -7.80
N LEU A 365 -14.37 0.26 -8.93
CA LEU A 365 -15.75 0.05 -9.40
C LEU A 365 -15.73 -0.86 -10.63
N LEU A 366 -16.41 -2.00 -10.52
CA LEU A 366 -16.54 -2.97 -11.62
C LEU A 366 -17.69 -2.59 -12.55
N ARG A 367 -17.38 -2.49 -13.85
CA ARG A 367 -18.31 -2.09 -14.92
C ARG A 367 -19.11 -3.28 -15.46
N SER A 368 -20.07 -2.98 -16.34
CA SER A 368 -20.81 -4.00 -17.08
C SER A 368 -19.86 -4.95 -17.83
N GLY A 369 -20.23 -6.23 -17.89
CA GLY A 369 -19.38 -7.31 -18.41
C GLY A 369 -18.40 -7.91 -17.39
N SER A 370 -18.41 -7.43 -16.13
CA SER A 370 -17.62 -8.01 -15.04
C SER A 370 -18.15 -9.37 -14.62
N LEU A 371 -17.36 -10.43 -14.87
CA LEU A 371 -17.68 -11.81 -14.53
C LEU A 371 -16.42 -12.54 -14.07
N LEU A 372 -16.52 -13.20 -12.92
CA LEU A 372 -15.55 -14.20 -12.46
C LEU A 372 -16.20 -15.58 -12.54
N ARG A 373 -15.45 -16.58 -13.00
CA ARG A 373 -15.88 -17.98 -13.04
C ARG A 373 -14.83 -18.88 -12.43
N ALA A 374 -15.26 -19.99 -11.83
CA ALA A 374 -14.35 -21.03 -11.35
C ALA A 374 -14.92 -22.43 -11.58
N TRP A 375 -14.03 -23.40 -11.76
CA TRP A 375 -14.35 -24.83 -11.89
C TRP A 375 -13.20 -25.69 -11.36
N GLY A 376 -13.47 -26.95 -11.04
CA GLY A 376 -12.47 -27.90 -10.55
C GLY A 376 -12.91 -28.63 -9.28
N LYS A 377 -11.95 -29.21 -8.56
CA LYS A 377 -12.20 -30.04 -7.38
C LYS A 377 -11.47 -29.47 -6.16
N PRO A 378 -12.01 -28.43 -5.50
CA PRO A 378 -11.34 -27.79 -4.36
C PRO A 378 -11.07 -28.76 -3.20
N VAL A 379 -11.91 -29.78 -3.04
CA VAL A 379 -11.70 -30.93 -2.14
C VAL A 379 -12.11 -32.22 -2.88
N PRO A 380 -11.60 -33.40 -2.49
CA PRO A 380 -11.86 -34.66 -3.21
C PRO A 380 -13.35 -34.97 -3.40
N GLU A 381 -14.18 -34.64 -2.41
CA GLU A 381 -15.61 -34.95 -2.39
C GLU A 381 -16.45 -33.98 -3.23
N LEU A 382 -15.93 -32.78 -3.54
CA LEU A 382 -16.68 -31.71 -4.19
C LEU A 382 -16.09 -31.38 -5.56
N THR A 383 -16.88 -31.59 -6.61
CA THR A 383 -16.58 -31.11 -7.96
C THR A 383 -17.44 -29.90 -8.28
N ILE A 384 -16.81 -28.74 -8.47
CA ILE A 384 -17.45 -27.53 -8.99
C ILE A 384 -17.39 -27.60 -10.51
N THR A 385 -18.55 -27.77 -11.16
CA THR A 385 -18.63 -27.78 -12.61
C THR A 385 -18.62 -26.35 -13.16
N ASP A 386 -19.27 -25.42 -12.46
CA ASP A 386 -19.32 -24.01 -12.82
C ASP A 386 -19.76 -23.17 -11.62
N ALA A 387 -18.87 -22.31 -11.12
CA ALA A 387 -19.19 -21.24 -10.19
C ALA A 387 -19.06 -19.91 -10.94
N ARG A 388 -20.04 -19.01 -10.81
CA ARG A 388 -20.06 -17.70 -11.46
C ARG A 388 -20.39 -16.60 -10.46
N TRP A 389 -19.64 -15.51 -10.55
CA TRP A 389 -19.90 -14.27 -9.83
C TRP A 389 -20.04 -13.15 -10.86
N PRO A 390 -21.28 -12.76 -11.20
CA PRO A 390 -21.55 -11.49 -11.87
C PRO A 390 -21.19 -10.34 -10.93
N LEU A 391 -20.33 -9.43 -11.38
CA LEU A 391 -19.75 -8.38 -10.53
C LEU A 391 -20.03 -6.96 -11.05
N ALA A 392 -20.93 -6.81 -12.02
CA ALA A 392 -21.29 -5.49 -12.53
C ALA A 392 -21.88 -4.60 -11.41
N GLY A 393 -21.35 -3.39 -11.26
CA GLY A 393 -21.77 -2.44 -10.23
C GLY A 393 -21.19 -2.68 -8.83
N VAL A 394 -20.32 -3.68 -8.68
CA VAL A 394 -19.61 -3.95 -7.41
C VAL A 394 -18.53 -2.91 -7.19
N LYS A 395 -18.49 -2.35 -5.98
CA LYS A 395 -17.41 -1.50 -5.47
C LYS A 395 -16.57 -2.29 -4.48
N VAL A 396 -15.25 -2.25 -4.65
CA VAL A 396 -14.27 -2.85 -3.72
C VAL A 396 -13.40 -1.74 -3.16
N SER A 397 -13.31 -1.66 -1.84
CA SER A 397 -12.47 -0.70 -1.10
C SER A 397 -11.86 -1.40 0.11
N ALA A 398 -10.98 -0.72 0.85
CA ALA A 398 -10.45 -1.24 2.11
C ALA A 398 -11.56 -1.62 3.12
N GLN A 399 -12.69 -0.90 3.10
CA GLN A 399 -13.83 -1.14 3.99
C GLN A 399 -14.62 -2.40 3.65
N GLY A 400 -14.57 -2.87 2.39
CA GLY A 400 -15.30 -4.05 1.94
C GLY A 400 -15.96 -3.91 0.59
N VAL A 401 -16.72 -4.96 0.25
CA VAL A 401 -17.46 -5.08 -1.00
C VAL A 401 -18.84 -4.44 -0.84
N SER A 402 -19.19 -3.52 -1.72
CA SER A 402 -20.49 -2.83 -1.72
C SER A 402 -21.17 -2.91 -3.08
N GLY A 403 -22.50 -3.00 -3.10
CA GLY A 403 -23.29 -3.10 -4.34
C GLY A 403 -23.94 -4.48 -4.52
N PRO A 404 -24.30 -4.88 -5.75
CA PRO A 404 -24.88 -6.19 -6.03
C PRO A 404 -23.85 -7.30 -5.78
N LEU A 405 -24.17 -8.28 -4.94
CA LEU A 405 -23.30 -9.42 -4.67
C LEU A 405 -24.05 -10.72 -4.93
N GLN A 406 -23.61 -11.44 -5.97
CA GLN A 406 -24.30 -12.62 -6.50
C GLN A 406 -23.33 -13.78 -6.68
N ALA A 407 -23.83 -15.01 -6.51
CA ALA A 407 -23.09 -16.22 -6.80
C ALA A 407 -24.04 -17.28 -7.39
N ILE A 408 -23.58 -17.95 -8.43
CA ILE A 408 -24.29 -19.06 -9.08
C ILE A 408 -23.34 -20.25 -9.05
N LEU A 409 -23.74 -21.35 -8.42
CA LEU A 409 -22.91 -22.52 -8.20
C LEU A 409 -23.60 -23.75 -8.76
N LYS A 410 -22.90 -24.47 -9.64
CA LYS A 410 -23.23 -25.82 -10.05
C LYS A 410 -22.14 -26.74 -9.56
N ALA A 411 -22.53 -27.73 -8.78
CA ALA A 411 -21.58 -28.63 -8.14
C ALA A 411 -22.14 -30.03 -7.94
N GLN A 412 -21.22 -30.95 -7.67
CA GLN A 412 -21.51 -32.33 -7.33
C GLN A 412 -20.67 -32.71 -6.13
N HIS A 413 -21.34 -33.13 -5.06
CA HIS A 413 -20.68 -33.77 -3.93
C HIS A 413 -20.82 -35.30 -4.05
N SER A 414 -19.78 -36.06 -3.69
CA SER A 414 -19.76 -37.53 -3.77
C SER A 414 -20.91 -38.17 -2.97
N TYR A 415 -21.12 -37.71 -1.73
CA TYR A 415 -22.23 -38.13 -0.86
C TYR A 415 -23.55 -37.38 -1.13
N TRP A 416 -23.55 -36.04 -1.12
CA TRP A 416 -24.79 -35.24 -1.19
C TRP A 416 -25.40 -35.13 -2.59
N GLY A 417 -24.73 -35.58 -3.64
CA GLY A 417 -25.23 -35.56 -5.00
C GLY A 417 -24.99 -34.24 -5.74
N LYS A 418 -25.69 -34.07 -6.88
CA LYS A 418 -25.60 -32.88 -7.73
C LYS A 418 -26.55 -31.79 -7.24
N PHE A 419 -26.11 -30.54 -7.28
CA PHE A 419 -26.91 -29.40 -6.88
C PHE A 419 -26.53 -28.12 -7.63
N ASP A 420 -27.55 -27.29 -7.87
CA ASP A 420 -27.45 -25.95 -8.41
C ASP A 420 -27.95 -24.97 -7.32
N LEU A 421 -27.14 -23.99 -6.96
CA LEU A 421 -27.43 -22.98 -5.94
C LEU A 421 -27.20 -21.58 -6.50
N HIS A 422 -28.14 -20.68 -6.20
CA HIS A 422 -28.08 -19.28 -6.55
C HIS A 422 -28.18 -18.44 -5.29
N LEU A 423 -27.35 -17.40 -5.22
CA LEU A 423 -27.34 -16.37 -4.20
C LEU A 423 -27.42 -15.03 -4.93
N ASN A 424 -28.36 -14.19 -4.55
CA ASN A 424 -28.52 -12.86 -5.13
C ASN A 424 -28.86 -11.86 -4.03
N GLY A 425 -27.98 -10.89 -3.82
CA GLY A 425 -28.11 -9.95 -2.72
C GLY A 425 -27.45 -8.60 -2.97
N LYS A 426 -27.50 -7.77 -1.94
CA LYS A 426 -26.84 -6.46 -1.89
C LYS A 426 -25.94 -6.41 -0.67
N SER A 427 -24.71 -5.95 -0.87
CA SER A 427 -23.73 -5.80 0.20
C SER A 427 -23.42 -4.33 0.49
N GLN A 428 -22.99 -4.07 1.72
CA GLN A 428 -22.52 -2.78 2.20
C GLN A 428 -21.27 -3.00 3.05
N ALA A 429 -20.13 -2.49 2.55
CA ALA A 429 -18.82 -2.63 3.18
C ALA A 429 -18.55 -4.07 3.68
N PHE A 430 -18.95 -5.07 2.89
CA PHE A 430 -18.95 -6.45 3.34
C PHE A 430 -17.58 -7.11 3.19
N TRP A 431 -17.09 -7.63 4.29
CA TRP A 431 -16.09 -8.69 4.37
C TRP A 431 -16.68 -9.87 5.15
N PRO A 432 -16.18 -11.10 5.00
CA PRO A 432 -16.58 -12.17 5.91
C PRO A 432 -16.38 -11.73 7.37
N ASP A 433 -17.47 -11.75 8.13
CA ASP A 433 -17.55 -11.34 9.54
C ASP A 433 -17.45 -9.82 9.83
N ALA A 434 -17.64 -8.94 8.83
CA ALA A 434 -17.76 -7.50 9.00
C ALA A 434 -18.66 -6.85 7.92
N GLY A 435 -19.47 -5.87 8.31
CA GLY A 435 -20.38 -5.19 7.38
C GLY A 435 -21.66 -5.99 7.15
N GLN A 436 -22.30 -5.85 5.98
CA GLN A 436 -23.62 -6.45 5.74
C GLN A 436 -23.78 -7.00 4.33
N TRP A 437 -24.39 -8.18 4.22
CA TRP A 437 -24.86 -8.77 2.98
C TRP A 437 -26.25 -9.40 3.19
N ASP A 438 -27.27 -8.79 2.58
CA ASP A 438 -28.62 -9.36 2.53
C ASP A 438 -28.80 -10.10 1.21
N PHE A 439 -29.25 -11.35 1.27
CA PHE A 439 -29.33 -12.20 0.09
C PHE A 439 -30.61 -13.04 0.05
N ASN A 440 -31.13 -13.20 -1.16
CA ASN A 440 -32.05 -14.28 -1.49
C ASN A 440 -31.24 -15.47 -1.98
N TYR A 441 -31.71 -16.67 -1.69
CA TYR A 441 -31.11 -17.88 -2.24
C TYR A 441 -32.18 -18.83 -2.75
N TRP A 442 -31.84 -19.59 -3.77
CA TRP A 442 -32.68 -20.66 -4.30
C TRP A 442 -31.81 -21.70 -4.99
N GLY A 443 -32.35 -22.90 -5.15
CA GLY A 443 -31.60 -23.97 -5.78
C GLY A 443 -32.41 -25.23 -5.91
N ASN A 444 -31.79 -26.24 -6.50
CA ASN A 444 -32.34 -27.57 -6.57
C ASN A 444 -31.20 -28.59 -6.64
N GLY A 445 -31.55 -29.85 -6.40
CA GLY A 445 -30.57 -30.91 -6.49
C GLY A 445 -31.18 -32.29 -6.31
N HIS A 446 -30.27 -33.25 -6.23
CA HIS A 446 -30.58 -34.63 -5.89
C HIS A 446 -29.82 -35.01 -4.63
N LEU A 447 -30.47 -35.74 -3.74
CA LEU A 447 -29.96 -36.25 -2.48
C LEU A 447 -29.94 -37.78 -2.53
N PRO A 448 -28.88 -38.40 -3.07
CA PRO A 448 -28.79 -39.85 -3.26
C PRO A 448 -29.03 -40.66 -1.97
N PRO A 449 -28.50 -40.26 -0.78
CA PRO A 449 -28.72 -41.03 0.45
C PRO A 449 -30.19 -41.20 0.84
N LEU A 450 -31.06 -40.28 0.41
CA LEU A 450 -32.50 -40.32 0.67
C LEU A 450 -33.33 -40.52 -0.61
N SER A 451 -32.68 -40.86 -1.74
CA SER A 451 -33.30 -40.99 -3.08
C SER A 451 -34.22 -39.82 -3.46
N GLY A 452 -33.93 -38.61 -2.96
CA GLY A 452 -34.83 -37.46 -3.03
C GLY A 452 -34.38 -36.42 -4.03
N ARG A 453 -35.31 -35.86 -4.81
CA ARG A 453 -35.07 -34.59 -5.53
C ARG A 453 -35.60 -33.46 -4.65
N TRP A 454 -34.85 -32.37 -4.59
CA TRP A 454 -35.22 -31.23 -3.76
C TRP A 454 -35.14 -29.92 -4.54
N ASP A 455 -36.00 -28.99 -4.17
CA ASP A 455 -35.93 -27.57 -4.53
C ASP A 455 -35.89 -26.75 -3.24
N MET A 456 -35.20 -25.61 -3.24
CA MET A 456 -35.18 -24.71 -2.09
C MET A 456 -35.29 -23.26 -2.51
N SER A 457 -35.83 -22.44 -1.62
CA SER A 457 -35.77 -20.98 -1.70
C SER A 457 -35.79 -20.37 -0.30
N GLY A 458 -35.26 -19.16 -0.18
CA GLY A 458 -35.25 -18.46 1.09
C GLY A 458 -34.55 -17.11 1.04
N LYS A 459 -34.45 -16.51 2.22
CA LYS A 459 -33.80 -15.22 2.46
C LYS A 459 -32.89 -15.33 3.66
N GLY A 460 -31.72 -14.74 3.57
CA GLY A 460 -30.76 -14.68 4.64
C GLY A 460 -30.02 -13.34 4.66
N GLN A 461 -29.23 -13.18 5.71
CA GLN A 461 -28.41 -12.02 5.97
C GLN A 461 -27.12 -12.49 6.63
N TRP A 462 -26.01 -11.91 6.22
CA TRP A 462 -24.75 -11.95 6.96
C TRP A 462 -24.44 -10.52 7.42
N HIS A 463 -24.57 -10.28 8.72
CA HIS A 463 -24.28 -8.99 9.32
C HIS A 463 -23.23 -9.17 10.41
N ASP A 464 -22.08 -8.53 10.20
CA ASP A 464 -20.87 -8.74 10.99
C ASP A 464 -20.61 -10.24 11.19
N ASN A 465 -20.40 -10.71 12.41
CA ASN A 465 -20.18 -12.12 12.71
C ASN A 465 -21.47 -12.96 12.84
N VAL A 466 -22.64 -12.44 12.45
CA VAL A 466 -23.92 -13.15 12.56
C VAL A 466 -24.46 -13.52 11.19
N ILE A 467 -24.68 -14.82 10.98
CA ILE A 467 -25.42 -15.35 9.82
C ILE A 467 -26.84 -15.67 10.27
N ARG A 468 -27.83 -15.06 9.61
CA ARG A 468 -29.25 -15.32 9.82
C ARG A 468 -29.88 -15.88 8.55
N ILE A 469 -30.63 -16.97 8.67
CA ILE A 469 -31.53 -17.45 7.62
C ILE A 469 -32.94 -17.13 8.07
N ASN A 470 -33.51 -16.07 7.49
CA ASN A 470 -34.80 -15.51 7.87
C ASN A 470 -35.97 -16.36 7.38
N SER A 471 -35.79 -17.03 6.24
CA SER A 471 -36.80 -17.94 5.68
C SER A 471 -36.11 -19.01 4.87
N LEU A 472 -36.65 -20.23 4.93
CA LEU A 472 -36.26 -21.38 4.14
C LEU A 472 -37.55 -22.12 3.80
N SER A 473 -37.66 -22.56 2.55
CA SER A 473 -38.66 -23.53 2.11
C SER A 473 -37.97 -24.50 1.17
N THR A 474 -37.85 -25.76 1.59
CA THR A 474 -37.30 -26.83 0.78
C THR A 474 -38.38 -27.88 0.51
N GLY A 475 -38.74 -28.07 -0.75
CA GLY A 475 -39.62 -29.16 -1.18
C GLY A 475 -38.80 -30.40 -1.51
N PHE A 476 -39.29 -31.58 -1.16
CA PHE A 476 -38.73 -32.86 -1.60
C PHE A 476 -39.80 -33.63 -2.38
N ALA A 477 -39.43 -34.26 -3.49
CA ALA A 477 -40.36 -35.11 -4.24
C ALA A 477 -40.75 -36.38 -3.44
N ARG A 478 -39.76 -36.98 -2.79
CA ARG A 478 -39.87 -38.18 -1.94
C ARG A 478 -38.61 -38.24 -1.08
N LEU A 479 -38.70 -38.76 0.14
CA LEU A 479 -37.53 -39.16 0.93
C LEU A 479 -37.65 -40.64 1.28
N HIS A 480 -36.68 -41.44 0.87
CA HIS A 480 -36.64 -42.87 1.12
C HIS A 480 -35.38 -43.22 1.91
N TYR A 481 -35.54 -43.87 3.07
CA TYR A 481 -34.43 -44.33 3.88
C TYR A 481 -34.77 -45.61 4.63
N GLY A 482 -34.05 -46.69 4.31
CA GLY A 482 -34.29 -48.01 4.89
C GLY A 482 -35.71 -48.48 4.64
N ILE A 483 -36.50 -48.61 5.71
CA ILE A 483 -37.91 -49.04 5.63
C ILE A 483 -38.89 -47.88 5.45
N VAL A 484 -38.42 -46.63 5.55
CA VAL A 484 -39.28 -45.44 5.65
C VAL A 484 -39.36 -44.74 4.31
N ASP A 485 -40.58 -44.37 3.94
CA ASP A 485 -40.87 -43.63 2.72
C ASP A 485 -41.77 -42.43 3.00
N VAL A 486 -41.27 -41.23 2.72
CA VAL A 486 -41.97 -39.97 3.02
C VAL A 486 -42.43 -39.33 1.72
N ASP A 487 -43.74 -39.18 1.58
CA ASP A 487 -44.39 -38.61 0.41
C ASP A 487 -44.42 -37.07 0.45
N ALA A 488 -43.81 -36.47 -0.58
CA ALA A 488 -43.76 -35.04 -0.85
C ALA A 488 -43.50 -34.14 0.38
N PRO A 489 -42.46 -34.38 1.21
CA PRO A 489 -42.28 -33.59 2.40
C PRO A 489 -41.78 -32.19 2.07
N ARG A 490 -42.18 -31.20 2.89
CA ARG A 490 -41.73 -29.81 2.79
C ARG A 490 -41.14 -29.34 4.11
N LEU A 491 -39.89 -28.90 4.06
CA LEU A 491 -39.15 -28.33 5.19
C LEU A 491 -39.24 -26.81 5.16
N THR A 492 -39.58 -26.21 6.30
CA THR A 492 -39.71 -24.76 6.48
C THR A 492 -39.11 -24.31 7.81
N LEU A 493 -38.85 -23.00 7.95
CA LEU A 493 -38.47 -22.40 9.24
C LEU A 493 -39.68 -21.87 9.98
N GLU A 494 -39.78 -22.24 11.26
CA GLU A 494 -40.71 -21.66 12.23
C GLU A 494 -40.09 -20.45 12.92
N GLN A 495 -38.78 -20.53 13.20
CA GLN A 495 -37.96 -19.43 13.69
C GLN A 495 -36.70 -19.32 12.83
N PRO A 496 -36.20 -18.10 12.58
CA PRO A 496 -34.98 -17.91 11.82
C PRO A 496 -33.82 -18.72 12.38
N PHE A 497 -33.02 -19.34 11.51
CA PHE A 497 -31.72 -19.81 11.94
C PHE A 497 -30.83 -18.62 12.23
N VAL A 498 -30.16 -18.64 13.37
CA VAL A 498 -29.16 -17.63 13.76
C VAL A 498 -27.90 -18.38 14.16
N TRP A 499 -26.81 -18.05 13.50
CA TRP A 499 -25.47 -18.49 13.85
C TRP A 499 -24.59 -17.28 14.13
N GLN A 500 -24.29 -17.08 15.40
CA GLN A 500 -23.30 -16.13 15.86
C GLN A 500 -21.93 -16.80 15.90
N ARG A 501 -21.05 -16.33 15.01
CA ARG A 501 -19.71 -16.85 14.78
C ARG A 501 -18.70 -16.21 15.71
N PRO A 502 -17.57 -16.89 16.00
CA PRO A 502 -16.47 -16.27 16.71
C PRO A 502 -15.91 -15.09 15.90
N VAL A 503 -15.53 -14.01 16.59
CA VAL A 503 -14.93 -12.83 15.94
C VAL A 503 -13.52 -13.18 15.44
N PRO A 504 -13.21 -13.01 14.15
CA PRO A 504 -11.86 -13.25 13.64
C PRO A 504 -10.82 -12.36 14.32
N GLU A 505 -9.59 -12.85 14.45
CA GLU A 505 -8.49 -12.13 15.10
C GLU A 505 -8.30 -10.70 14.58
N ARG A 506 -8.39 -10.51 13.26
CA ARG A 506 -8.30 -9.20 12.59
C ARG A 506 -9.33 -8.17 13.06
N PHE A 507 -10.46 -8.61 13.64
CA PHE A 507 -11.55 -7.75 14.09
C PHE A 507 -11.78 -7.77 15.60
N ARG A 508 -10.97 -8.51 16.39
CA ARG A 508 -11.10 -8.57 17.86
C ARG A 508 -11.01 -7.20 18.55
N LYS A 509 -10.29 -6.25 17.97
CA LYS A 509 -10.18 -4.88 18.51
C LYS A 509 -11.44 -4.04 18.25
N GLN A 510 -12.26 -4.43 17.28
CA GLN A 510 -13.41 -3.65 16.81
C GLN A 510 -14.73 -4.18 17.37
N TYR A 511 -14.85 -5.48 17.64
CA TYR A 511 -16.08 -6.10 18.12
C TYR A 511 -15.86 -6.85 19.45
N PRO A 512 -16.87 -6.84 20.35
CA PRO A 512 -16.80 -7.58 21.60
C PRO A 512 -16.79 -9.09 21.34
N ASP A 513 -15.99 -9.83 22.12
CA ASP A 513 -15.97 -11.28 22.08
C ASP A 513 -17.21 -11.83 22.80
N GLN A 514 -18.18 -12.27 22.03
CA GLN A 514 -19.46 -12.80 22.51
C GLN A 514 -19.50 -14.31 22.31
N PRO A 515 -20.21 -15.06 23.18
CA PRO A 515 -20.32 -16.50 23.04
C PRO A 515 -20.95 -16.87 21.70
N THR A 516 -20.46 -17.96 21.10
CA THR A 516 -21.04 -18.53 19.89
C THR A 516 -22.43 -19.07 20.18
N VAL A 517 -23.39 -18.79 19.30
CA VAL A 517 -24.77 -19.25 19.46
C VAL A 517 -25.25 -19.79 18.12
N PHE A 518 -25.86 -20.97 18.16
CA PHE A 518 -26.58 -21.55 17.04
C PHE A 518 -27.99 -21.93 17.48
N LYS A 519 -29.01 -21.36 16.83
CA LYS A 519 -30.42 -21.65 17.15
C LYS A 519 -31.32 -21.51 15.93
N GLY A 520 -32.48 -22.16 15.99
CA GLY A 520 -33.58 -21.97 15.05
C GLY A 520 -34.53 -23.17 15.06
N ASP A 521 -35.73 -22.98 14.52
CA ASP A 521 -36.79 -23.97 14.61
C ASP A 521 -37.23 -24.37 13.21
N ILE A 522 -37.30 -25.67 12.96
CA ILE A 522 -37.73 -26.23 11.68
C ILE A 522 -39.04 -26.98 11.79
N ARG A 523 -39.80 -26.95 10.71
CA ARG A 523 -41.03 -27.73 10.53
C ARG A 523 -40.95 -28.50 9.22
N LEU A 524 -41.12 -29.81 9.28
CA LEU A 524 -41.21 -30.71 8.13
C LEU A 524 -42.62 -31.29 8.08
N VAL A 525 -43.36 -30.98 7.01
CA VAL A 525 -44.73 -31.48 6.79
C VAL A 525 -44.70 -32.51 5.68
N ALA A 526 -45.23 -33.71 5.93
CA ALA A 526 -45.34 -34.79 4.97
C ALA A 526 -46.81 -35.19 4.75
N LYS A 527 -47.16 -35.59 3.52
CA LYS A 527 -48.52 -36.06 3.21
C LYS A 527 -48.80 -37.44 3.80
N LYS A 528 -47.79 -38.30 3.77
CA LYS A 528 -47.85 -39.67 4.26
C LYS A 528 -46.44 -40.17 4.53
N ILE A 529 -46.27 -41.00 5.55
CA ILE A 529 -45.04 -41.75 5.79
C ILE A 529 -45.38 -43.23 5.71
N ALA A 530 -44.95 -43.94 4.66
CA ALA A 530 -45.19 -45.36 4.50
C ALA A 530 -44.00 -46.19 4.99
N PHE A 531 -44.27 -47.41 5.46
CA PHE A 531 -43.27 -48.37 5.88
C PHE A 531 -43.33 -49.62 4.99
N THR A 532 -42.18 -50.28 4.76
CA THR A 532 -42.10 -51.46 3.89
C THR A 532 -42.93 -52.66 4.38
N ASN A 533 -43.29 -52.70 5.66
CA ASN A 533 -44.16 -53.71 6.25
C ASN A 533 -45.67 -53.47 6.02
N GLY A 534 -46.03 -52.46 5.21
CA GLY A 534 -47.41 -52.09 4.89
C GLY A 534 -48.05 -51.09 5.85
N GLY A 535 -47.40 -50.77 6.98
CA GLY A 535 -47.85 -49.71 7.89
C GLY A 535 -47.68 -48.31 7.30
N TYR A 536 -48.39 -47.32 7.84
CA TYR A 536 -48.18 -45.92 7.48
C TYR A 536 -48.56 -44.94 8.61
N LEU A 537 -47.95 -43.76 8.60
CA LEU A 537 -48.44 -42.57 9.30
C LEU A 537 -49.27 -41.71 8.33
N PRO A 538 -50.44 -41.21 8.76
CA PRO A 538 -51.24 -40.22 8.04
C PRO A 538 -50.47 -38.88 7.91
N PRO A 539 -51.05 -37.80 7.35
CA PRO A 539 -50.37 -36.50 7.27
C PRO A 539 -49.66 -36.14 8.58
N ALA A 540 -48.35 -35.94 8.49
CA ALA A 540 -47.47 -35.89 9.64
C ALA A 540 -46.68 -34.58 9.65
N THR A 541 -46.55 -33.98 10.82
CA THR A 541 -45.79 -32.76 11.05
C THR A 541 -44.70 -33.02 12.07
N LEU A 542 -43.45 -32.87 11.65
CA LEU A 542 -42.28 -32.88 12.51
C LEU A 542 -41.87 -31.44 12.81
N THR A 543 -41.88 -31.05 14.08
CA THR A 543 -41.33 -29.78 14.55
C THR A 543 -40.09 -30.05 15.38
N LEU A 544 -38.99 -29.34 15.11
CA LEU A 544 -37.74 -29.45 15.85
C LEU A 544 -37.18 -28.06 16.16
N GLN A 545 -36.89 -27.81 17.43
CA GLN A 545 -36.13 -26.68 17.93
C GLN A 545 -34.66 -27.07 18.02
N LEU A 546 -33.77 -26.28 17.41
CA LEU A 546 -32.33 -26.47 17.44
C LEU A 546 -31.69 -25.43 18.38
N SER A 547 -30.76 -25.86 19.23
CA SER A 547 -30.00 -24.98 20.12
C SER A 547 -28.62 -25.56 20.42
N GLY A 548 -27.59 -24.75 20.25
CA GLY A 548 -26.19 -25.10 20.50
C GLY A 548 -25.25 -23.94 20.22
N ASP A 549 -24.00 -24.25 19.90
CA ASP A 549 -22.95 -23.25 19.72
C ASP A 549 -22.61 -23.05 18.23
N THR A 550 -22.70 -24.12 17.43
CA THR A 550 -22.38 -24.10 16.00
C THR A 550 -23.31 -25.03 15.20
N PRO A 551 -23.38 -24.89 13.86
CA PRO A 551 -24.08 -25.85 12.99
C PRO A 551 -23.55 -27.30 13.11
N SER A 552 -22.36 -27.50 13.66
CA SER A 552 -21.78 -28.82 13.90
C SER A 552 -22.04 -29.34 15.31
N HIS A 553 -22.49 -28.50 16.26
CA HIS A 553 -22.71 -28.90 17.64
C HIS A 553 -24.00 -28.28 18.19
N PHE A 554 -25.08 -29.05 18.17
CA PHE A 554 -26.38 -28.60 18.69
C PHE A 554 -27.21 -29.75 19.25
N THR A 555 -28.15 -29.38 20.11
CA THR A 555 -29.23 -30.24 20.59
C THR A 555 -30.50 -29.95 19.79
N LEU A 556 -31.32 -30.97 19.61
CA LEU A 556 -32.63 -30.88 19.00
C LEU A 556 -33.69 -31.38 19.97
N ARG A 557 -34.83 -30.69 20.02
CA ARG A 557 -36.02 -31.11 20.78
C ARG A 557 -37.26 -30.85 19.96
N GLY A 558 -38.25 -31.72 20.03
CA GLY A 558 -39.44 -31.52 19.23
C GLY A 558 -40.47 -32.62 19.31
N SER A 559 -41.29 -32.71 18.28
CA SER A 559 -42.34 -33.72 18.18
C SER A 559 -42.71 -34.06 16.75
N LEU A 560 -43.08 -35.33 16.53
CA LEU A 560 -43.75 -35.80 15.33
C LEU A 560 -45.22 -36.02 15.63
N ASP A 561 -46.10 -35.17 15.09
CA ASP A 561 -47.55 -35.28 15.21
C ASP A 561 -48.14 -35.89 13.93
N ALA A 562 -48.92 -36.96 14.09
CA ALA A 562 -49.63 -37.64 13.01
C ALA A 562 -50.93 -38.20 13.57
N LYS A 563 -52.05 -37.47 13.47
CA LYS A 563 -53.32 -37.86 14.12
C LYS A 563 -53.93 -39.11 13.47
N PRO A 564 -54.43 -40.10 14.24
CA PRO A 564 -54.56 -40.12 15.71
C PRO A 564 -53.38 -40.76 16.48
N ILE A 565 -52.24 -41.01 15.84
CA ILE A 565 -51.09 -41.75 16.40
C ILE A 565 -50.23 -40.89 17.33
N GLY A 566 -50.06 -39.60 17.00
CA GLY A 566 -49.14 -38.67 17.66
C GLY A 566 -49.72 -37.87 18.84
N PRO A 567 -48.89 -37.08 19.57
CA PRO A 567 -47.52 -36.72 19.21
C PRO A 567 -46.44 -37.63 19.82
N ILE A 568 -45.43 -38.01 19.02
CA ILE A 568 -44.20 -38.63 19.49
C ILE A 568 -43.22 -37.51 19.86
N ARG A 569 -42.75 -37.45 21.09
CA ARG A 569 -41.72 -36.50 21.53
C ARG A 569 -40.34 -36.96 21.07
N LEU A 570 -39.48 -36.01 20.70
CA LEU A 570 -38.15 -36.26 20.17
C LEU A 570 -37.12 -35.40 20.92
N SER A 571 -35.96 -36.01 21.22
CA SER A 571 -34.80 -35.33 21.79
C SER A 571 -33.53 -35.90 21.18
N GLY A 572 -32.52 -35.06 20.92
CA GLY A 572 -31.26 -35.54 20.39
C GLY A 572 -30.15 -34.49 20.37
N ARG A 573 -29.00 -34.92 19.86
CA ARG A 573 -27.77 -34.13 19.74
C ARG A 573 -27.04 -34.49 18.45
N TRP A 574 -26.59 -33.45 17.75
CA TRP A 574 -25.63 -33.50 16.66
C TRP A 574 -24.26 -33.08 17.20
N ASP A 575 -23.25 -33.91 16.99
CA ASP A 575 -21.87 -33.67 17.42
C ASP A 575 -20.89 -33.37 16.28
N GLY A 576 -21.39 -33.24 15.05
CA GLY A 576 -20.60 -32.94 13.85
C GLY A 576 -20.29 -34.18 13.03
N GLU A 577 -20.46 -35.37 13.63
CA GLU A 577 -20.27 -36.66 12.97
C GLU A 577 -21.53 -37.53 13.04
N ARG A 578 -22.24 -37.49 14.17
CA ARG A 578 -23.35 -38.40 14.48
C ARG A 578 -24.53 -37.64 15.08
N LEU A 579 -25.72 -38.07 14.66
CA LEU A 579 -26.98 -37.69 15.27
C LEU A 579 -27.40 -38.79 16.25
N ARG A 580 -27.53 -38.46 17.54
CA ARG A 580 -27.98 -39.39 18.59
C ARG A 580 -29.22 -38.84 19.26
N GLY A 581 -30.16 -39.68 19.61
CA GLY A 581 -31.40 -39.23 20.25
C GLY A 581 -32.36 -40.35 20.57
N GLU A 582 -33.50 -39.97 21.11
CA GLU A 582 -34.59 -40.86 21.51
C GLU A 582 -35.94 -40.24 21.13
N GLY A 583 -36.95 -41.11 20.98
CA GLY A 583 -38.33 -40.72 20.75
C GLY A 583 -39.29 -41.56 21.58
N TRP A 584 -40.33 -40.94 22.13
CA TRP A 584 -41.29 -41.60 23.01
C TRP A 584 -42.70 -41.00 22.89
N TRP A 585 -43.72 -41.80 23.22
CA TRP A 585 -45.07 -41.28 23.44
C TRP A 585 -45.16 -40.65 24.82
N PRO A 586 -45.63 -39.40 24.95
CA PRO A 586 -45.92 -38.81 26.25
C PRO A 586 -47.03 -39.63 26.93
N LYS A 587 -46.92 -39.78 28.25
CA LYS A 587 -47.91 -40.47 29.07
C LYS A 587 -49.23 -39.70 29.13
#